data_AF-A0A836BWQ6-F1
#
_entry.id   AF-A0A836BWQ6-F1
#
_cell.length_a   1.000
_cell.length_b   1.000
_cell.length_c   1.000
_cell.angle_alpha   90.00
_cell.angle_beta   90.00
_cell.angle_gamma   90.00
#
_symmetry.space_group_name_H-M   'P 1'
#
loop_
_entity.id
_entity.type
_entity.pdbx_description
1 polymer ?
#
loop_
_entity_poly.entity_id
_entity_poly.type
_entity_poly.pdbx_seq_one_letter_code
_entity_poly.pdbx_strand_id
1 'polypeptide(L)'
;MAADEKAKKKMPSPVKRAELSEERRVYNKSHKSACATRVKKVIKAAEGMMAALPKSEEEVKSLEKLISEAYTEIDKAVSKGILHENTAARKKARCARWKRTVLMAAGLYKPAESSLDAARAAKLSKAATA
;
A
#
# COMPACT_ATOMS: atom_id res chain seq x y z
N MET A 1 38.07 47.01 -17.53
CA MET A 1 38.14 45.54 -17.68
C MET A 1 36.74 45.04 -17.93
N ALA A 2 36.42 44.72 -19.18
CA ALA A 2 35.07 44.40 -19.61
C ALA A 2 34.64 43.04 -19.05
N ALA A 3 33.56 43.04 -18.27
CA ALA A 3 32.88 41.81 -17.89
C ALA A 3 32.17 41.25 -19.12
N ASP A 4 32.57 40.06 -19.54
CA ASP A 4 31.90 39.27 -20.58
C ASP A 4 30.57 38.77 -19.99
N GLU A 5 29.52 39.58 -20.12
CA GLU A 5 28.16 39.26 -19.67
C GLU A 5 27.57 38.18 -20.60
N LYS A 6 27.99 36.93 -20.40
CA LYS A 6 27.46 35.79 -21.16
C LYS A 6 25.98 35.60 -20.83
N ALA A 7 25.11 36.01 -21.75
CA ALA A 7 23.68 35.76 -21.72
C ALA A 7 23.39 34.27 -21.42
N LYS A 8 22.54 34.01 -20.41
CA LYS A 8 22.14 32.67 -19.97
C LYS A 8 21.51 31.90 -21.13
N LYS A 9 22.28 31.02 -21.77
CA LYS A 9 21.85 30.23 -22.94
C LYS A 9 20.65 29.36 -22.53
N LYS A 10 19.52 29.50 -23.25
CA LYS A 10 18.29 28.74 -22.97
C LYS A 10 18.60 27.23 -23.08
N MET A 11 18.39 26.48 -22.01
CA MET A 11 18.64 25.04 -22.02
C MET A 11 17.80 24.38 -23.13
N PRO A 12 18.41 23.52 -23.98
CA PRO A 12 17.66 22.82 -25.01
C PRO A 12 16.60 21.93 -24.36
N SER A 13 15.39 21.92 -24.93
CA SER A 13 14.22 21.22 -24.39
C SER A 13 14.51 19.77 -23.95
N PRO A 14 15.27 18.95 -24.72
CA PRO A 14 15.60 17.58 -24.33
C PRO A 14 16.38 17.47 -23.02
N VAL A 15 17.38 18.33 -22.80
CA VAL A 15 18.21 18.32 -21.58
C VAL A 15 17.37 18.67 -20.36
N LYS A 16 16.53 19.71 -20.48
CA LYS A 16 15.59 20.09 -19.42
C LYS A 16 14.59 18.97 -19.09
N ARG A 17 14.11 18.24 -20.10
CA ARG A 17 13.20 17.10 -19.89
C ARG A 17 13.90 15.95 -19.17
N ALA A 18 15.17 15.69 -19.47
CA ALA A 18 15.96 14.67 -18.80
C ALA A 18 16.15 14.99 -17.31
N GLU A 19 16.56 16.21 -16.96
CA GLU A 19 16.72 16.65 -15.56
C GLU A 19 15.42 16.55 -14.77
N LEU A 20 14.31 17.08 -15.31
CA LEU A 20 12.99 16.98 -14.67
C LEU A 20 12.53 15.52 -14.50
N SER A 21 12.90 14.64 -15.43
CA SER A 21 12.54 13.23 -15.34
C SER A 21 13.29 12.54 -14.19
N GLU A 22 14.55 12.87 -13.96
CA GLU A 22 15.34 12.33 -12.86
C GLU A 22 14.83 12.81 -11.51
N GLU A 23 14.53 14.10 -11.37
CA GLU A 23 13.92 14.66 -10.16
C GLU A 23 12.58 13.98 -9.82
N ARG A 24 11.70 13.87 -10.82
CA ARG A 24 10.40 13.19 -10.66
C ARG A 24 10.57 11.71 -10.38
N ARG A 25 11.58 11.06 -10.97
CA ARG A 25 11.87 9.64 -10.73
C ARG A 25 12.25 9.40 -9.28
N VAL A 26 13.15 10.21 -8.72
CA VAL A 26 13.57 10.11 -7.30
C VAL A 26 12.39 10.34 -6.36
N TYR A 27 11.60 11.38 -6.60
CA TYR A 27 10.40 11.69 -5.81
C TYR A 27 9.33 10.58 -5.88
N ASN A 28 9.03 10.09 -7.09
CA ASN A 28 8.05 9.03 -7.27
C ASN A 28 8.53 7.70 -6.67
N LYS A 29 9.84 7.42 -6.73
CA LYS A 29 10.43 6.21 -6.17
C LYS A 29 10.26 6.17 -4.65
N SER A 30 10.52 7.27 -3.95
CA SER A 30 10.39 7.32 -2.48
C SER A 30 8.94 7.12 -2.03
N HIS A 31 7.97 7.73 -2.70
CA HIS A 31 6.56 7.54 -2.38
C HIS A 31 6.06 6.13 -2.71
N LYS A 32 6.45 5.57 -3.86
CA LYS A 32 6.08 4.20 -4.24
C LYS A 32 6.66 3.17 -3.29
N SER A 33 7.93 3.31 -2.90
CA SER A 33 8.57 2.42 -1.93
C SER A 33 7.96 2.55 -0.55
N ALA A 34 7.69 3.78 -0.07
CA ALA A 34 7.02 4.04 1.20
C ALA A 34 5.65 3.35 1.30
N CYS A 35 4.85 3.40 0.23
CA CYS A 35 3.58 2.68 0.15
C CYS A 35 3.77 1.16 0.17
N ALA A 36 4.73 0.64 -0.60
CA ALA A 36 4.99 -0.80 -0.67
C ALA A 36 5.46 -1.34 0.68
N THR A 37 6.31 -0.61 1.40
CA THR A 37 6.81 -1.00 2.72
C THR A 37 5.69 -1.03 3.75
N ARG A 38 4.83 -0.01 3.83
CA ARG A 38 3.69 0.01 4.77
C ARG A 38 2.72 -1.13 4.51
N VAL A 39 2.37 -1.39 3.25
CA VAL A 39 1.51 -2.54 2.88
C VAL A 39 2.17 -3.87 3.27
N LYS A 40 3.49 -4.03 3.05
CA LYS A 40 4.21 -5.24 3.48
C LYS A 40 4.21 -5.41 5.01
N LYS A 41 4.35 -4.33 5.77
CA LYS A 41 4.27 -4.38 7.25
C LYS A 41 2.91 -4.91 7.72
N VAL A 42 1.81 -4.40 7.14
CA VAL A 42 0.45 -4.88 7.44
C VAL A 42 0.32 -6.37 7.16
N ILE A 43 0.80 -6.84 5.99
CA ILE A 43 0.70 -8.25 5.61
C ILE A 43 1.52 -9.14 6.56
N LYS A 44 2.77 -8.77 6.87
CA LYS A 44 3.60 -9.55 7.81
C LYS A 44 3.00 -9.62 9.20
N ALA A 45 2.41 -8.52 9.69
CA ALA A 45 1.70 -8.51 10.96
C ALA A 45 0.49 -9.46 10.93
N ALA A 46 -0.28 -9.43 9.84
CA ALA A 46 -1.42 -10.33 9.65
C ALA A 46 -1.01 -11.81 9.54
N GLU A 47 0.09 -12.12 8.84
CA GLU A 47 0.64 -13.48 8.73
C GLU A 47 1.12 -14.02 10.09
N GLY A 48 1.83 -13.20 10.87
CA GLY A 48 2.25 -13.57 12.23
C GLY A 48 1.06 -13.85 13.15
N MET A 49 0.01 -13.02 13.04
CA MET A 49 -1.25 -13.20 13.74
C MET A 49 -1.98 -14.48 13.29
N MET A 50 -1.94 -14.87 12.01
CA MET A 50 -2.55 -16.14 11.61
C MET A 50 -1.87 -17.39 12.20
N ALA A 51 -0.54 -17.34 12.37
CA ALA A 51 0.24 -18.47 12.85
C ALA A 51 0.07 -18.70 14.37
N ALA A 52 -0.09 -17.64 15.14
CA ALA A 52 -0.40 -17.69 16.56
C ALA A 52 -1.80 -17.10 16.75
N LEU A 53 -2.85 -17.94 16.83
CA LEU A 53 -4.24 -17.51 16.97
C LEU A 53 -4.37 -16.30 17.92
N PRO A 54 -4.67 -15.08 17.42
CA PRO A 54 -4.82 -13.90 18.25
C PRO A 54 -6.22 -13.98 18.87
N LYS A 55 -6.28 -14.05 20.20
CA LYS A 55 -7.54 -14.10 20.94
C LYS A 55 -8.00 -12.73 21.46
N SER A 56 -7.19 -11.66 21.32
CA SER A 56 -7.45 -10.38 21.99
C SER A 56 -7.75 -9.22 21.03
N GLU A 57 -8.66 -8.33 21.44
CA GLU A 57 -8.99 -7.09 20.74
C GLU A 57 -7.79 -6.13 20.60
N GLU A 58 -6.77 -6.28 21.44
CA GLU A 58 -5.61 -5.38 21.45
C GLU A 58 -4.72 -5.57 20.22
N GLU A 59 -4.56 -6.81 19.78
CA GLU A 59 -3.82 -7.15 18.55
C GLU A 59 -4.55 -6.62 17.31
N VAL A 60 -5.89 -6.69 17.30
CA VAL A 60 -6.71 -6.09 16.25
C VAL A 60 -6.50 -4.58 16.18
N LYS A 61 -6.45 -3.87 17.32
CA LYS A 61 -6.18 -2.43 17.38
C LYS A 61 -4.79 -2.09 16.84
N SER A 62 -3.78 -2.93 17.10
CA SER A 62 -2.43 -2.74 16.55
C SER A 62 -2.41 -2.85 15.02
N LEU A 63 -3.13 -3.82 14.47
CA LEU A 63 -3.25 -4.04 13.03
C LEU A 63 -4.03 -2.92 12.36
N GLU A 64 -5.07 -2.40 13.01
CA GLU A 64 -5.84 -1.25 12.54
C GLU A 64 -5.00 0.04 12.47
N LYS A 65 -4.11 0.28 13.45
CA LYS A 65 -3.15 1.39 13.39
C LYS A 65 -2.24 1.27 12.17
N LEU A 66 -1.67 0.09 11.92
CA LEU A 66 -0.82 -0.13 10.73
C LEU A 66 -1.60 0.05 9.42
N ILE A 67 -2.88 -0.34 9.39
CA ILE A 67 -3.75 -0.12 8.23
C ILE A 67 -4.03 1.37 8.02
N SER A 68 -4.29 2.14 9.07
CA SER A 68 -4.56 3.58 8.96
C SER A 68 -3.34 4.33 8.41
N GLU A 69 -2.14 3.99 8.88
CA GLU A 69 -0.87 4.51 8.36
C GLU A 69 -0.69 4.15 6.88
N ALA A 70 -0.99 2.90 6.50
CA ALA A 70 -0.90 2.47 5.12
C ALA A 70 -1.88 3.22 4.21
N TYR A 71 -3.12 3.44 4.66
CA TYR A 71 -4.15 4.14 3.89
C TYR A 71 -3.79 5.62 3.71
N THR A 72 -3.34 6.26 4.78
CA THR A 72 -2.89 7.65 4.76
C THR A 72 -1.82 7.86 3.69
N GLU A 73 -0.86 6.94 3.59
CA GLU A 73 0.24 7.09 2.64
C GLU A 73 -0.16 6.74 1.20
N ILE A 74 -1.06 5.78 1.02
CA ILE A 74 -1.65 5.47 -0.27
C ILE A 74 -2.41 6.68 -0.80
N ASP A 75 -3.24 7.31 0.03
CA ASP A 75 -4.09 8.43 -0.39
C ASP A 75 -3.28 9.70 -0.63
N LYS A 76 -2.25 9.96 0.19
CA LYS A 76 -1.26 11.01 -0.11
C LYS A 76 -0.57 10.80 -1.45
N ALA A 77 -0.30 9.55 -1.85
CA ALA A 77 0.31 9.26 -3.14
C ALA A 77 -0.68 9.40 -4.32
N VAL A 78 -1.99 9.22 -4.08
CA VAL A 78 -3.05 9.49 -5.07
C VAL A 78 -3.26 10.98 -5.24
N SER A 79 -3.40 11.74 -4.15
CA SER A 79 -3.60 13.19 -4.24
C SER A 79 -2.44 13.93 -4.90
N LYS A 80 -1.21 13.40 -4.76
CA LYS A 80 -0.01 13.88 -5.46
C LYS A 80 0.13 13.39 -6.91
N GLY A 81 -0.80 12.57 -7.41
CA GLY A 81 -0.77 12.04 -8.79
C GLY A 81 0.32 10.99 -9.05
N ILE A 82 0.92 10.40 -8.01
CA ILE A 82 2.00 9.40 -8.14
C ILE A 82 1.44 8.00 -8.39
N LEU A 83 0.27 7.71 -7.81
CA LEU A 83 -0.48 6.48 -8.00
C LEU A 83 -1.84 6.79 -8.62
N HIS A 84 -2.23 5.96 -9.60
CA HIS A 84 -3.59 5.97 -10.11
C HIS A 84 -4.57 5.41 -9.06
N GLU A 85 -5.78 5.96 -9.02
CA GLU A 85 -6.87 5.60 -8.09
C GLU A 85 -7.14 4.09 -8.05
N ASN A 86 -7.31 3.46 -9.20
CA ASN A 86 -7.43 2.00 -9.31
C ASN A 86 -6.28 1.23 -8.66
N THR A 87 -5.04 1.73 -8.75
CA THR A 87 -3.90 1.07 -8.11
C THR A 87 -3.94 1.24 -6.59
N ALA A 88 -4.36 2.39 -6.10
CA ALA A 88 -4.62 2.62 -4.69
C ALA A 88 -5.76 1.74 -4.16
N ALA A 89 -6.88 1.66 -4.88
CA ALA A 89 -8.02 0.82 -4.54
C ALA A 89 -7.62 -0.66 -4.42
N ARG A 90 -6.81 -1.18 -5.36
CA ARG A 90 -6.26 -2.55 -5.28
C ARG A 90 -5.41 -2.77 -4.03
N LYS A 91 -4.59 -1.79 -3.63
CA LYS A 91 -3.76 -1.89 -2.42
C LYS A 91 -4.60 -1.86 -1.14
N LYS A 92 -5.60 -0.98 -1.05
CA LYS A 92 -6.54 -0.94 0.09
C LYS A 92 -7.35 -2.24 0.20
N ALA A 93 -7.87 -2.73 -0.93
CA ALA A 93 -8.59 -3.99 -0.99
C ALA A 93 -7.73 -5.17 -0.51
N ARG A 94 -6.42 -5.18 -0.82
CA ARG A 94 -5.47 -6.18 -0.32
C ARG A 94 -5.37 -6.14 1.21
N CYS A 95 -5.14 -4.98 1.82
CA CYS A 95 -5.07 -4.86 3.29
C CYS A 95 -6.40 -5.29 3.95
N ALA A 96 -7.54 -4.86 3.40
CA ALA A 96 -8.85 -5.21 3.92
C ALA A 96 -9.16 -6.71 3.85
N ARG A 97 -8.62 -7.42 2.84
CA ARG A 97 -8.74 -8.88 2.74
C ARG A 97 -7.97 -9.57 3.87
N TRP A 98 -6.72 -9.16 4.11
CA TRP A 98 -5.90 -9.72 5.19
C TRP A 98 -6.51 -9.47 6.58
N LYS A 99 -7.04 -8.27 6.82
CA LYS A 99 -7.78 -7.98 8.06
C LYS A 99 -8.96 -8.94 8.25
N ARG A 100 -9.79 -9.11 7.21
CA ARG A 100 -10.96 -10.02 7.25
C ARG A 100 -10.55 -11.45 7.55
N THR A 101 -9.50 -11.96 6.92
CA THR A 101 -9.04 -13.33 7.15
C THR A 101 -8.53 -13.55 8.57
N VAL A 102 -7.84 -12.56 9.17
CA VAL A 102 -7.43 -12.62 10.59
C VAL A 102 -8.66 -12.64 11.50
N LEU A 103 -9.66 -11.79 11.24
CA LEU A 103 -10.89 -11.76 12.03
C LEU A 103 -11.70 -13.06 11.95
N MET A 104 -11.73 -13.71 10.79
CA MET A 104 -12.35 -15.02 10.61
C MET A 104 -11.59 -16.11 11.37
N ALA A 105 -10.26 -16.11 11.29
CA ALA A 105 -9.42 -17.07 12.02
C ALA A 105 -9.56 -16.92 13.55
N ALA A 106 -9.71 -15.69 14.03
CA ALA A 106 -10.00 -15.39 15.44
C ALA A 106 -11.45 -15.71 15.86
N GLY A 107 -12.34 -16.07 14.92
CA GLY A 107 -13.75 -16.36 15.21
C GLY A 107 -14.63 -15.12 15.50
N LEU A 108 -14.07 -13.92 15.40
CA LEU A 108 -14.74 -12.64 15.70
C LEU A 108 -15.66 -12.17 14.55
N TYR A 109 -15.52 -12.76 13.36
CA TYR A 109 -16.33 -12.42 12.20
C TYR A 109 -16.82 -13.67 11.46
N LYS A 110 -18.13 -13.89 11.47
CA LYS A 110 -18.81 -14.90 10.65
C LYS A 110 -19.51 -14.19 9.48
N PRO A 111 -19.02 -14.34 8.23
CA PRO A 111 -19.69 -13.75 7.08
C PRO A 111 -21.03 -14.44 6.82
N ALA A 112 -22.01 -13.71 6.26
CA ALA A 112 -23.23 -14.31 5.75
C ALA A 112 -22.90 -15.28 4.59
N GLU A 113 -23.63 -16.40 4.51
CA GLU A 113 -23.34 -17.51 3.58
C GLU A 113 -23.40 -17.10 2.10
N SER A 114 -24.20 -16.08 1.77
CA SER A 114 -24.32 -15.51 0.42
C SER A 114 -23.19 -14.55 0.03
N SER A 115 -22.27 -14.24 0.94
CA SER A 115 -21.23 -13.23 0.70
C SER A 115 -20.01 -13.81 -0.03
N LEU A 116 -19.36 -12.97 -0.84
CA LEU A 116 -18.08 -13.28 -1.49
C LEU A 116 -16.97 -13.64 -0.48
N ASP A 117 -17.14 -13.25 0.78
CA ASP A 117 -16.18 -13.51 1.85
C ASP A 117 -16.30 -14.94 2.38
N ALA A 118 -17.51 -15.52 2.44
CA ALA A 118 -17.72 -16.95 2.72
C ALA A 118 -17.13 -17.84 1.61
N ALA A 119 -17.35 -17.48 0.34
CA ALA A 119 -16.78 -18.18 -0.81
C ALA A 119 -15.23 -18.16 -0.83
N ARG A 120 -14.62 -17.06 -0.37
CA ARG A 120 -13.15 -16.95 -0.24
C ARG A 120 -12.60 -17.77 0.92
N ALA A 121 -13.28 -17.77 2.07
CA ALA A 121 -12.90 -18.60 3.20
C ALA A 121 -12.91 -20.10 2.83
N ALA A 122 -13.96 -20.55 2.13
CA ALA A 122 -14.05 -21.91 1.61
C ALA A 122 -12.94 -22.26 0.61
N LYS A 123 -12.49 -21.29 -0.21
CA LYS A 123 -11.37 -21.49 -1.14
C LYS A 123 -10.02 -21.59 -0.42
N LEU A 124 -9.82 -20.80 0.64
CA LEU A 124 -8.61 -20.82 1.48
C LEU A 124 -8.49 -22.13 2.27
N SER A 125 -9.59 -22.63 2.87
CA SER A 125 -9.57 -23.91 3.59
C SER A 125 -9.28 -25.09 2.66
N LYS A 126 -9.86 -25.10 1.46
CA LYS A 126 -9.63 -26.13 0.44
C LYS A 126 -8.20 -26.11 -0.12
N ALA A 127 -7.56 -24.94 -0.17
CA ALA A 127 -6.16 -24.80 -0.60
C ALA A 127 -5.15 -25.18 0.49
N ALA A 128 -5.55 -25.18 1.78
CA ALA A 128 -4.70 -25.61 2.89
C ALA A 128 -4.74 -27.14 3.12
N THR A 129 -5.72 -27.84 2.54
CA THR A 129 -5.92 -29.29 2.66
C THR A 129 -5.46 -30.08 1.42
N ALA A 130 -5.03 -29.39 0.35
CA ALA A 130 -4.47 -29.96 -0.87
C ALA A 130 -2.95 -29.71 -0.91
#